data_AF-A0A7H9HY75-F1
#
_entry.id   AF-A0A7H9HY75-F1
#
_cell.length_a   1.000
_cell.length_b   1.000
_cell.length_c   1.000
_cell.angle_alpha   90.00
_cell.angle_beta   90.00
_cell.angle_gamma   90.00
#
_symmetry.space_group_name_H-M   'P 1'
#
loop_
_entity.id
_entity.type
_entity.pdbx_description
1 polymer ?
#
loop_
_entity_poly.entity_id
_entity_poly.type
_entity_poly.pdbx_seq_one_letter_code
_entity_poly.pdbx_strand_id
1 'polypeptide(L)'
;MIRRGSVRLLSSFTRPVAGETVARSHASPQVARAGSISSNLYLEPSKWKGLPTEKIFDLFRERIVKLGSEYKPCDEELEALLSTSKDTGVLERDIKKIYYNGEKGASDILGGGLQDSYSPRPFMFDDLPSQAQDLVAQHREQRFYNRLAAYELPLLAQYRQPYRRPSSKTHPVQYRFTTYLGEDHPNASKVVLKVKTEELGLNKRELHKFRLLAKTRYDHLTDVFKMSTSKFPEAAQNARYLNDIFKRLLTEAKDLTDDFSDVPLDTRHTQAKNLRKKKHDYVFPEEWKRPEDAPKPKFKIVEEIEKNL
;
A
#
# COMPACT_ATOMS: atom_id res chain seq x y z
N MET A 1 -13.39 17.52 46.83
CA MET A 1 -12.59 18.77 46.78
C MET A 1 -11.63 18.62 45.61
N ILE A 2 -11.58 19.63 44.71
CA ILE A 2 -10.65 19.77 43.56
C ILE A 2 -10.91 18.82 42.38
N ARG A 3 -10.99 19.23 41.11
CA ARG A 3 -11.54 20.40 40.39
C ARG A 3 -11.44 20.00 38.91
N ARG A 4 -12.56 19.91 38.17
CA ARG A 4 -12.54 19.70 36.70
C ARG A 4 -12.06 20.99 36.03
N GLY A 5 -10.93 20.93 35.33
CA GLY A 5 -10.40 22.03 34.51
C GLY A 5 -10.91 21.92 33.09
N SER A 6 -11.90 22.74 32.74
CA SER A 6 -12.33 22.98 31.36
C SER A 6 -11.46 24.09 30.78
N VAL A 7 -10.69 23.79 29.73
CA VAL A 7 -9.92 24.79 28.99
C VAL A 7 -10.49 24.88 27.58
N ARG A 8 -11.11 26.03 27.31
CA ARG A 8 -11.59 26.46 26.00
C ARG A 8 -10.38 26.74 25.11
N LEU A 9 -10.27 26.07 23.96
CA LEU A 9 -9.36 26.44 22.88
C LEU A 9 -10.08 27.38 21.91
N LEU A 10 -9.68 28.64 21.92
CA LEU A 10 -9.94 29.60 20.84
C LEU A 10 -8.89 29.33 19.75
N SER A 11 -9.29 28.75 18.62
CA SER A 11 -8.47 28.71 17.41
C SER A 11 -9.09 29.61 16.34
N SER A 12 -8.57 30.83 16.24
CA SER A 12 -8.75 31.69 15.08
C SER A 12 -7.92 31.15 13.92
N PHE A 13 -8.58 30.44 13.00
CA PHE A 13 -8.01 30.06 11.71
C PHE A 13 -8.49 31.06 10.64
N THR A 14 -7.59 31.93 10.19
CA THR A 14 -7.77 32.75 9.00
C THR A 14 -7.68 31.85 7.75
N ARG A 15 -8.77 31.81 6.96
CA ARG A 15 -8.83 31.12 5.67
C ARG A 15 -8.09 31.94 4.59
N PRO A 16 -7.33 31.32 3.68
CA PRO A 16 -6.96 31.98 2.43
C PRO A 16 -8.11 31.89 1.42
N VAL A 17 -8.26 32.98 0.66
CA VAL A 17 -9.24 33.23 -0.38
C VAL A 17 -9.09 32.22 -1.52
N ALA A 18 -10.16 31.47 -1.81
CA ALA A 18 -10.27 30.60 -2.97
C ALA A 18 -10.78 31.42 -4.16
N GLY A 19 -10.01 31.45 -5.25
CA GLY A 19 -10.42 32.04 -6.52
C GLY A 19 -11.43 31.13 -7.23
N GLU A 20 -12.56 31.72 -7.64
CA GLU A 20 -13.58 31.09 -8.46
C GLU A 20 -13.03 30.78 -9.85
N THR A 21 -12.97 29.49 -10.19
CA THR A 21 -12.88 29.04 -11.59
C THR A 21 -14.18 28.30 -11.90
N VAL A 22 -15.00 28.94 -12.73
CA VAL A 22 -16.28 28.40 -13.20
C VAL A 22 -16.00 27.27 -14.19
N ALA A 23 -16.08 26.03 -13.71
CA ALA A 23 -16.10 24.85 -14.57
C ALA A 23 -17.52 24.63 -15.12
N ARG A 24 -17.70 24.86 -16.43
CA ARG A 24 -18.90 24.47 -17.17
C ARG A 24 -19.01 22.95 -17.19
N SER A 25 -20.05 22.40 -16.56
CA SER A 25 -20.41 20.99 -16.65
C SER A 25 -21.10 20.74 -18.00
N HIS A 26 -20.48 19.93 -18.85
CA HIS A 26 -21.16 19.32 -19.98
C HIS A 26 -22.07 18.21 -19.45
N ALA A 27 -23.38 18.41 -19.55
CA ALA A 27 -24.38 17.40 -19.25
C ALA A 27 -24.28 16.27 -20.29
N SER A 28 -23.90 15.08 -19.82
CA SER A 28 -24.01 13.85 -20.61
C SER A 28 -25.48 13.44 -20.73
N PRO A 29 -25.92 12.89 -21.87
CA PRO A 29 -27.32 12.51 -22.07
C PRO A 29 -27.71 11.38 -21.10
N GLN A 30 -28.80 11.59 -20.36
CA GLN A 30 -29.37 10.60 -19.47
C GLN A 30 -29.94 9.43 -20.30
N VAL A 31 -29.15 8.37 -20.42
CA VAL A 31 -29.67 7.06 -20.80
C VAL A 31 -30.54 6.58 -19.63
N ALA A 32 -31.82 6.33 -19.89
CA ALA A 32 -32.78 5.80 -18.93
C ALA A 32 -32.22 4.53 -18.29
N ARG A 33 -31.76 4.63 -17.03
CA ARG A 33 -31.35 3.49 -16.23
C ARG A 33 -32.59 2.67 -15.92
N ALA A 34 -32.65 1.44 -16.44
CA ALA A 34 -33.50 0.40 -15.86
C ALA A 34 -33.26 0.42 -14.34
N GLY A 35 -34.35 0.52 -13.57
CA GLY A 35 -34.30 0.84 -12.14
C GLY A 35 -33.23 0.05 -11.40
N SER A 36 -32.26 0.74 -10.82
CA SER A 36 -31.24 0.08 -10.02
C SER A 36 -31.93 -0.59 -8.84
N ILE A 37 -31.97 -1.92 -8.84
CA ILE A 37 -32.41 -2.72 -7.70
C ILE A 37 -31.58 -2.24 -6.50
N SER A 38 -32.25 -1.76 -5.45
CA SER A 38 -31.57 -1.26 -4.26
C SER A 38 -30.83 -2.42 -3.58
N SER A 39 -29.59 -2.19 -3.14
CA SER A 39 -28.77 -3.19 -2.42
C SER A 39 -29.42 -3.71 -1.15
N ASN A 40 -30.43 -2.99 -0.64
CA ASN A 40 -31.13 -3.28 0.61
C ASN A 40 -32.51 -3.91 0.39
N LEU A 41 -32.79 -4.42 -0.82
CA LEU A 41 -34.09 -5.00 -1.14
C LEU A 41 -34.46 -6.16 -0.18
N TYR A 42 -33.47 -6.86 0.38
CA TYR A 42 -33.70 -7.93 1.37
C TYR A 42 -34.34 -7.47 2.70
N LEU A 43 -34.33 -6.16 3.00
CA LEU A 43 -34.97 -5.61 4.19
C LEU A 43 -36.49 -5.43 4.01
N GLU A 44 -36.95 -5.26 2.77
CA GLU A 44 -38.32 -4.90 2.41
C GLU A 44 -39.01 -6.06 1.66
N PRO A 45 -39.49 -7.10 2.37
CA PRO A 45 -40.12 -8.27 1.76
C PRO A 45 -41.37 -7.96 0.93
N SER A 46 -42.06 -6.85 1.22
CA SER A 46 -43.22 -6.35 0.47
C SER A 46 -42.93 -6.18 -1.03
N LYS A 47 -41.68 -5.89 -1.40
CA LYS A 47 -41.28 -5.59 -2.79
C LYS A 47 -40.86 -6.82 -3.57
N TRP A 48 -40.88 -8.01 -2.96
CA TRP A 48 -40.40 -9.24 -3.60
C TRP A 48 -41.45 -9.90 -4.49
N LYS A 49 -42.72 -9.52 -4.33
CA LYS A 49 -43.83 -10.03 -5.12
C LYS A 49 -43.67 -9.68 -6.60
N GLY A 50 -43.70 -10.70 -7.46
CA GLY A 50 -43.57 -10.54 -8.92
C GLY A 50 -42.13 -10.53 -9.45
N LEU A 51 -41.13 -10.75 -8.59
CA LEU A 51 -39.76 -11.01 -9.01
C LEU A 51 -39.61 -12.44 -9.54
N PRO A 52 -38.59 -12.72 -10.37
CA PRO A 52 -38.31 -14.09 -10.80
C PRO A 52 -37.91 -14.96 -9.61
N THR A 53 -38.28 -16.24 -9.66
CA THR A 53 -38.11 -17.22 -8.59
C THR A 53 -36.69 -17.29 -8.03
N GLU A 54 -35.66 -17.31 -8.88
CA GLU A 54 -34.25 -17.32 -8.44
C GLU A 54 -33.90 -16.09 -7.58
N LYS A 55 -34.38 -14.90 -7.99
CA LYS A 55 -34.14 -13.64 -7.29
C LYS A 55 -34.81 -13.62 -5.92
N ILE A 56 -36.01 -14.20 -5.81
CA ILE A 56 -36.72 -14.34 -4.53
C ILE A 56 -35.90 -15.22 -3.58
N PHE A 57 -35.35 -16.33 -4.05
CA PHE A 57 -34.50 -17.19 -3.23
C PHE A 57 -33.18 -16.52 -2.84
N ASP A 58 -32.55 -15.77 -3.74
CA ASP A 58 -31.35 -15.01 -3.42
C ASP A 58 -31.64 -13.97 -2.32
N LEU A 59 -32.73 -13.20 -2.45
CA LEU A 59 -33.14 -12.22 -1.45
C LEU A 59 -33.50 -12.86 -0.10
N PHE A 60 -34.19 -14.00 -0.13
CA PHE A 60 -34.52 -14.80 1.04
C PHE A 60 -33.25 -15.29 1.76
N ARG A 61 -32.30 -15.87 1.01
CA ARG A 61 -31.00 -16.31 1.54
C ARG A 61 -30.19 -15.14 2.07
N GLU A 62 -30.11 -14.03 1.34
CA GLU A 62 -29.46 -12.81 1.78
C GLU A 62 -30.06 -12.30 3.09
N ARG A 63 -31.39 -12.25 3.20
CA ARG A 63 -32.10 -11.83 4.40
C ARG A 63 -31.78 -12.75 5.59
N ILE A 64 -31.85 -14.06 5.42
CA ILE A 64 -31.51 -15.02 6.48
C ILE A 64 -30.05 -14.89 6.89
N VAL A 65 -29.11 -14.83 5.94
CA VAL A 65 -27.67 -14.74 6.22
C VAL A 65 -27.32 -13.42 6.91
N LYS A 66 -27.93 -12.30 6.49
CA LYS A 66 -27.64 -10.98 7.06
C LYS A 66 -28.27 -10.78 8.43
N LEU A 67 -29.50 -11.28 8.66
CA LEU A 67 -30.20 -11.11 9.94
C LEU A 67 -29.85 -12.21 10.96
N GLY A 68 -29.47 -13.42 10.51
CA GLY A 68 -29.05 -14.51 11.37
C GLY A 68 -30.06 -14.79 12.49
N SER A 69 -29.64 -14.58 13.74
CA SER A 69 -30.49 -14.77 14.93
C SER A 69 -31.61 -13.74 15.08
N GLU A 70 -31.49 -12.57 14.46
CA GLU A 70 -32.51 -11.52 14.48
C GLU A 70 -33.58 -11.72 13.40
N TYR A 71 -33.44 -12.76 12.58
CA TYR A 71 -34.41 -13.09 11.55
C TYR A 71 -35.80 -13.34 12.16
N LYS A 72 -36.80 -12.65 11.62
CA LYS A 72 -38.20 -12.81 11.98
C LYS A 72 -39.01 -13.10 10.73
N PRO A 73 -39.81 -14.18 10.73
CA PRO A 73 -40.72 -14.47 9.62
C PRO A 73 -41.66 -13.31 9.35
N CYS A 74 -41.84 -13.00 8.07
CA CYS A 74 -42.81 -12.05 7.55
C CYS A 74 -43.82 -12.75 6.64
N ASP A 75 -45.06 -12.26 6.61
CA ASP A 75 -46.12 -12.85 5.77
C ASP A 75 -45.94 -12.50 4.29
N GLU A 76 -45.44 -11.30 3.99
CA GLU A 76 -45.16 -10.84 2.62
C GLU A 76 -44.01 -11.65 1.98
N GLU A 77 -43.03 -12.01 2.79
CA GLU A 77 -41.91 -12.90 2.44
C GLU A 77 -42.42 -14.31 2.14
N LEU A 78 -43.34 -14.82 2.96
CA LEU A 78 -43.98 -16.10 2.72
C LEU A 78 -44.81 -16.10 1.44
N GLU A 79 -45.59 -15.05 1.17
CA GLU A 79 -46.37 -14.93 -0.07
C GLU A 79 -45.46 -14.94 -1.31
N ALA A 80 -44.34 -14.22 -1.25
CA ALA A 80 -43.33 -14.25 -2.30
C ALA A 80 -42.76 -15.66 -2.50
N LEU A 81 -42.46 -16.40 -1.43
CA LEU A 81 -41.99 -17.79 -1.52
C LEU A 81 -43.07 -18.74 -2.05
N LEU A 82 -44.33 -18.57 -1.67
CA LEU A 82 -45.44 -19.41 -2.18
C LEU A 82 -45.63 -19.23 -3.69
N SER A 83 -45.35 -18.05 -4.23
CA SER A 83 -45.39 -17.80 -5.66
C SER A 83 -44.38 -18.65 -6.46
N THR A 84 -43.30 -19.11 -5.82
CA THR A 84 -42.25 -19.96 -6.42
C THR A 84 -42.61 -21.45 -6.50
N SER A 85 -43.74 -21.86 -5.92
CA SER A 85 -44.18 -23.27 -5.87
C SER A 85 -44.34 -23.91 -7.26
N LYS A 86 -44.91 -23.15 -8.21
CA LYS A 86 -45.16 -23.61 -9.58
C LYS A 86 -43.88 -23.94 -10.33
N ASP A 87 -42.82 -23.18 -10.08
CA ASP A 87 -41.54 -23.32 -10.78
C ASP A 87 -40.67 -24.43 -10.16
N THR A 88 -40.71 -24.56 -8.83
CA THR A 88 -39.89 -25.54 -8.10
C THR A 88 -40.52 -26.92 -8.02
N GLY A 89 -41.83 -27.04 -8.28
CA GLY A 89 -42.58 -28.29 -8.14
C GLY A 89 -42.82 -28.72 -6.69
N VAL A 90 -42.49 -27.85 -5.72
CA VAL A 90 -42.73 -28.09 -4.29
C VAL A 90 -44.13 -27.57 -3.93
N LEU A 91 -44.90 -28.37 -3.19
CA LEU A 91 -46.25 -27.99 -2.79
C LEU A 91 -46.24 -26.78 -1.85
N GLU A 92 -47.21 -25.87 -2.00
CA GLU A 92 -47.35 -24.66 -1.17
C GLU A 92 -47.39 -24.97 0.34
N ARG A 93 -48.05 -26.07 0.72
CA ARG A 93 -48.11 -26.56 2.10
C ARG A 93 -46.73 -26.91 2.67
N ASP A 94 -45.86 -27.47 1.84
CA ASP A 94 -44.54 -27.97 2.21
C ASP A 94 -43.57 -26.79 2.33
N ILE A 95 -43.65 -25.81 1.42
CA ILE A 95 -42.92 -24.53 1.50
C ILE A 95 -43.26 -23.80 2.80
N LYS A 96 -44.55 -23.67 3.13
CA LYS A 96 -45.00 -23.02 4.36
C LYS A 96 -44.46 -23.74 5.60
N LYS A 97 -44.47 -25.07 5.59
CA LYS A 97 -43.97 -25.90 6.70
C LYS A 97 -42.45 -25.75 6.88
N ILE A 98 -41.68 -25.72 5.79
CA ILE A 98 -40.21 -25.49 5.82
C ILE A 98 -39.89 -24.07 6.31
N TYR A 99 -40.65 -23.07 5.88
CA TYR A 99 -40.42 -21.67 6.24
C TYR A 99 -40.47 -21.42 7.76
N TYR A 100 -41.47 -21.98 8.46
CA TYR A 100 -41.61 -21.77 9.91
C TYR A 100 -40.76 -22.74 10.74
N ASN A 101 -40.64 -24.00 10.31
CA ASN A 101 -40.02 -25.06 11.12
C ASN A 101 -38.56 -25.37 10.70
N GLY A 102 -38.05 -24.72 9.67
CA GLY A 102 -36.71 -24.92 9.13
C GLY A 102 -36.42 -26.38 8.80
N GLU A 103 -35.28 -26.87 9.27
CA GLU A 103 -34.81 -28.25 9.06
C GLU A 103 -35.75 -29.31 9.67
N LYS A 104 -36.40 -29.01 10.81
CA LYS A 104 -37.41 -29.91 11.40
C LYS A 104 -38.60 -30.06 10.46
N GLY A 105 -39.05 -28.95 9.87
CA GLY A 105 -40.11 -28.95 8.86
C GLY A 105 -39.78 -29.81 7.65
N ALA A 106 -38.55 -29.70 7.14
CA ALA A 106 -38.05 -30.53 6.04
C ALA A 106 -38.00 -32.02 6.43
N SER A 107 -37.52 -32.33 7.63
CA SER A 107 -37.45 -33.71 8.15
C SER A 107 -38.83 -34.37 8.28
N ASP A 108 -39.83 -33.62 8.71
CA ASP A 108 -41.21 -34.12 8.85
C ASP A 108 -41.88 -34.36 7.49
N ILE A 109 -41.49 -33.62 6.44
CA ILE A 109 -42.01 -33.82 5.07
C ILE A 109 -41.42 -35.09 4.46
N LEU A 110 -40.13 -35.32 4.69
CA LEU A 110 -39.42 -36.51 4.23
C LEU A 110 -39.81 -37.79 4.99
N GLY A 111 -40.55 -37.68 6.10
CA GLY A 111 -41.11 -38.82 6.83
C GLY A 111 -40.16 -39.47 7.84
N GLY A 112 -39.16 -38.74 8.34
CA GLY A 112 -38.15 -39.26 9.28
C GLY A 112 -36.74 -39.16 8.71
N GLY A 113 -35.78 -38.90 9.60
CA GLY A 113 -34.46 -38.32 9.30
C GLY A 113 -33.74 -38.90 8.08
N LEU A 114 -33.25 -37.99 7.23
CA LEU A 114 -32.23 -38.26 6.22
C LEU A 114 -30.95 -38.73 6.93
N GLN A 115 -30.92 -40.00 7.33
CA GLN A 115 -29.77 -40.64 7.92
C GLN A 115 -28.76 -40.85 6.79
N ASP A 116 -27.85 -39.89 6.61
CA ASP A 116 -26.69 -40.17 5.77
C ASP A 116 -25.96 -41.35 6.42
N SER A 117 -25.73 -42.41 5.67
CA SER A 117 -25.16 -43.66 6.19
C SER A 117 -23.72 -43.51 6.70
N TYR A 118 -23.13 -42.31 6.55
CA TYR A 118 -21.73 -41.92 6.79
C TYR A 118 -20.70 -42.93 6.19
N SER A 119 -21.17 -43.82 5.33
CA SER A 119 -20.39 -44.88 4.74
C SER A 119 -19.66 -44.32 3.53
N PRO A 120 -18.38 -44.69 3.31
CA PRO A 120 -17.63 -44.20 2.17
C PRO A 120 -18.30 -44.71 0.90
N ARG A 121 -18.94 -43.80 0.15
CA ARG A 121 -19.46 -44.08 -1.18
C ARG A 121 -18.29 -44.23 -2.14
N PRO A 122 -18.41 -45.06 -3.19
CA PRO A 122 -17.35 -45.15 -4.20
C PRO A 122 -17.13 -43.78 -4.85
N PHE A 123 -15.87 -43.45 -5.11
CA PHE A 123 -15.50 -42.18 -5.73
C PHE A 123 -15.98 -42.14 -7.19
N MET A 124 -16.78 -41.13 -7.53
CA MET A 124 -17.41 -40.98 -8.85
C MET A 124 -16.59 -40.15 -9.84
N PHE A 125 -15.37 -39.74 -9.48
CA PHE A 125 -14.49 -38.88 -10.28
C PHE A 125 -15.07 -37.48 -10.58
N ASP A 126 -15.84 -36.94 -9.63
CA ASP A 126 -16.58 -35.68 -9.72
C ASP A 126 -15.99 -34.53 -8.88
N ASP A 127 -14.97 -34.80 -8.05
CA ASP A 127 -14.26 -33.77 -7.29
C ASP A 127 -12.74 -33.98 -7.31
N LEU A 128 -11.99 -32.90 -7.12
CA LEU A 128 -10.54 -32.91 -7.06
C LEU A 128 -10.05 -33.15 -5.62
N PRO A 129 -8.95 -33.89 -5.43
CA PRO A 129 -8.26 -33.95 -4.13
C PRO A 129 -7.79 -32.56 -3.67
N SER A 130 -7.63 -32.39 -2.35
CA SER A 130 -7.21 -31.11 -1.75
C SER A 130 -5.96 -30.49 -2.40
N GLN A 131 -4.89 -31.27 -2.63
CA GLN A 131 -3.69 -30.76 -3.29
C GLN A 131 -3.96 -30.25 -4.72
N ALA A 132 -4.86 -30.91 -5.46
CA ALA A 132 -5.24 -30.48 -6.80
C ALA A 132 -6.12 -29.22 -6.75
N GLN A 133 -7.01 -29.10 -5.75
CA GLN A 133 -7.77 -27.88 -5.51
C GLN A 133 -6.84 -26.69 -5.16
N ASP A 134 -5.78 -26.90 -4.39
CA ASP A 134 -4.77 -25.88 -4.08
C ASP A 134 -4.05 -25.39 -5.35
N LEU A 135 -3.66 -26.30 -6.25
CA LEU A 135 -3.07 -25.95 -7.54
C LEU A 135 -4.05 -25.16 -8.42
N VAL A 136 -5.33 -25.56 -8.42
CA VAL A 136 -6.38 -24.82 -9.12
C VAL A 136 -6.55 -23.41 -8.51
N ALA A 137 -6.49 -23.27 -7.19
CA ALA A 137 -6.56 -21.98 -6.51
C ALA A 137 -5.36 -21.08 -6.86
N GLN A 138 -4.14 -21.61 -6.82
CA GLN A 138 -2.92 -20.90 -7.25
C GLN A 138 -3.02 -20.46 -8.72
N HIS A 139 -3.53 -21.34 -9.59
CA HIS A 139 -3.73 -20.99 -11.00
C HIS A 139 -4.81 -19.91 -11.18
N ARG A 140 -5.87 -19.90 -10.37
CA ARG A 140 -6.87 -18.82 -10.34
C ARG A 140 -6.26 -17.52 -9.85
N GLU A 141 -5.40 -17.54 -8.83
CA GLU A 141 -4.66 -16.38 -8.34
C GLU A 141 -3.72 -15.82 -9.42
N GLN A 142 -2.96 -16.68 -10.11
CA GLN A 142 -2.14 -16.27 -11.24
C GLN A 142 -2.97 -15.59 -12.33
N ARG A 143 -4.12 -16.18 -12.70
CA ARG A 143 -5.04 -15.58 -13.68
C ARG A 143 -5.64 -14.26 -13.20
N PHE A 144 -5.88 -14.11 -11.91
CA PHE A 144 -6.31 -12.85 -11.31
C PHE A 144 -5.23 -11.78 -11.48
N TYR A 145 -3.97 -12.05 -11.13
CA TYR A 145 -2.87 -11.11 -11.36
C TYR A 145 -2.63 -10.80 -12.83
N ASN A 146 -2.77 -11.78 -13.73
CA ASN A 146 -2.70 -11.55 -15.17
C ASN A 146 -3.81 -10.58 -15.64
N ARG A 147 -5.02 -10.71 -15.09
CA ARG A 147 -6.14 -9.80 -15.37
C ARG A 147 -5.85 -8.39 -14.83
N LEU A 148 -5.36 -8.27 -13.61
CA LEU A 148 -4.93 -6.98 -13.04
C LEU A 148 -3.87 -6.32 -13.92
N ALA A 149 -2.87 -7.09 -14.36
CA ALA A 149 -1.81 -6.60 -15.23
C ALA A 149 -2.33 -6.12 -16.59
N ALA A 150 -3.28 -6.84 -17.18
CA ALA A 150 -3.82 -6.52 -18.49
C ALA A 150 -4.78 -5.32 -18.48
N TYR A 151 -5.62 -5.18 -17.44
CA TYR A 151 -6.71 -4.20 -17.44
C TYR A 151 -6.55 -3.08 -16.41
N GLU A 152 -5.98 -3.34 -15.24
CA GLU A 152 -5.85 -2.33 -14.18
C GLU A 152 -4.53 -1.55 -14.24
N LEU A 153 -3.40 -2.21 -14.52
CA LEU A 153 -2.11 -1.50 -14.63
C LEU A 153 -2.09 -0.42 -15.73
N PRO A 154 -2.73 -0.60 -16.90
CA PRO A 154 -2.85 0.49 -17.88
C PRO A 154 -3.69 1.67 -17.37
N LEU A 155 -4.67 1.45 -16.49
CA LEU A 155 -5.43 2.53 -15.85
C LEU A 155 -4.55 3.30 -14.86
N LEU A 156 -3.61 2.64 -14.19
CA LEU A 156 -2.66 3.29 -13.29
C LEU A 156 -1.78 4.32 -14.03
N ALA A 157 -1.50 4.11 -15.33
CA ALA A 157 -0.75 5.04 -16.14
C ALA A 157 -1.38 6.45 -16.23
N GLN A 158 -2.69 6.58 -16.01
CA GLN A 158 -3.38 7.87 -15.93
C GLN A 158 -2.85 8.75 -14.78
N TYR A 159 -2.33 8.13 -13.71
CA TYR A 159 -1.76 8.81 -12.55
C TYR A 159 -0.24 8.99 -12.62
N ARG A 160 0.37 8.77 -13.80
CA ARG A 160 1.81 8.90 -14.01
C ARG A 160 2.25 10.36 -13.88
N GLN A 161 3.31 10.59 -13.10
CA GLN A 161 3.97 11.90 -12.96
C GLN A 161 5.41 11.82 -13.51
N PRO A 162 5.87 12.77 -14.33
CA PRO A 162 7.27 12.81 -14.77
C PRO A 162 8.18 13.15 -13.60
N TYR A 163 9.37 12.55 -13.55
CA TYR A 163 10.33 12.84 -12.49
C TYR A 163 10.87 14.28 -12.62
N ARG A 164 10.49 15.15 -11.69
CA ARG A 164 11.03 16.51 -11.56
C ARG A 164 12.25 16.49 -10.64
N ARG A 165 13.44 16.40 -11.24
CA ARG A 165 14.71 16.37 -10.48
C ARG A 165 14.87 17.67 -9.66
N PRO A 166 15.02 17.60 -8.33
CA PRO A 166 15.43 18.76 -7.55
C PRO A 166 16.91 19.07 -7.84
N SER A 167 17.24 20.34 -8.02
CA SER A 167 18.63 20.78 -8.21
C SER A 167 19.42 20.57 -6.93
N SER A 168 20.62 19.98 -7.01
CA SER A 168 21.50 19.77 -5.84
C SER A 168 21.86 21.09 -5.16
N LYS A 169 21.96 22.18 -5.94
CA LYS A 169 22.29 23.51 -5.42
C LYS A 169 21.22 24.06 -4.47
N THR A 170 19.95 23.74 -4.72
CA THR A 170 18.83 24.23 -3.90
C THR A 170 18.41 23.21 -2.83
N HIS A 171 18.55 21.91 -3.11
CA HIS A 171 18.15 20.82 -2.22
C HIS A 171 19.32 19.85 -1.94
N PRO A 172 20.40 20.29 -1.26
CA PRO A 172 21.54 19.43 -0.95
C PRO A 172 21.25 18.44 0.19
N VAL A 173 20.27 18.73 1.03
CA VAL A 173 19.90 17.91 2.20
C VAL A 173 18.94 16.79 1.79
N GLN A 174 19.28 15.57 2.21
CA GLN A 174 18.47 14.37 1.98
C GLN A 174 17.93 13.86 3.32
N TYR A 175 16.61 13.80 3.45
CA TYR A 175 15.93 13.13 4.54
C TYR A 175 15.51 11.73 4.08
N ARG A 176 15.92 10.70 4.82
CA ARG A 176 15.51 9.30 4.59
C ARG A 176 14.56 8.87 5.70
N PHE A 177 13.34 8.52 5.28
CA PHE A 177 12.31 7.91 6.10
C PHE A 177 12.30 6.39 5.87
N THR A 178 11.83 5.62 6.85
CA THR A 178 11.67 4.17 6.73
C THR A 178 10.25 3.81 7.15
N THR A 179 9.53 3.08 6.31
CA THR A 179 8.14 2.65 6.55
C THR A 179 8.06 1.14 6.39
N TYR A 180 7.46 0.47 7.36
CA TYR A 180 7.20 -0.97 7.31
C TYR A 180 5.72 -1.15 6.95
N LEU A 181 5.44 -1.77 5.81
CA LEU A 181 4.07 -1.90 5.32
C LEU A 181 3.38 -3.06 6.05
N GLY A 182 2.26 -2.79 6.70
CA GLY A 182 1.49 -3.78 7.46
C GLY A 182 1.99 -4.06 8.88
N GLU A 183 3.09 -3.42 9.32
CA GLU A 183 3.70 -3.64 10.63
C GLU A 183 3.92 -2.32 11.37
N ASP A 184 3.62 -2.27 12.67
CA ASP A 184 4.02 -1.17 13.54
C ASP A 184 5.41 -1.46 14.13
N HIS A 185 6.45 -0.97 13.47
CA HIS A 185 7.83 -1.21 13.86
C HIS A 185 8.45 0.05 14.51
N PRO A 186 9.10 -0.04 15.68
CA PRO A 186 9.61 1.14 16.41
C PRO A 186 10.65 1.95 15.63
N ASN A 187 11.41 1.30 14.74
CA ASN A 187 12.35 1.97 13.83
C ASN A 187 11.68 2.82 12.74
N ALA A 188 10.36 2.73 12.52
CA ALA A 188 9.63 3.58 11.57
C ALA A 188 9.70 5.07 11.96
N SER A 189 9.80 5.35 13.27
CA SER A 189 9.98 6.71 13.80
C SER A 189 11.33 7.32 13.41
N LYS A 190 12.35 6.51 13.09
CA LYS A 190 13.72 6.98 12.87
C LYS A 190 13.87 7.72 11.55
N VAL A 191 14.40 8.93 11.62
CA VAL A 191 14.73 9.75 10.45
C VAL A 191 16.24 9.94 10.36
N VAL A 192 16.76 9.96 9.14
CA VAL A 192 18.18 10.20 8.85
C VAL A 192 18.32 11.41 7.94
N LEU A 193 19.12 12.39 8.36
CA LEU A 193 19.56 13.53 7.56
C LEU A 193 20.96 13.25 7.01
N LYS A 194 21.17 13.48 5.71
CA LYS A 194 22.45 13.38 5.03
C LYS A 194 22.67 14.59 4.13
N VAL A 195 23.86 15.16 4.12
CA VAL A 195 24.24 16.27 3.23
C VAL A 195 25.74 16.22 2.95
N LYS A 196 26.16 16.69 1.77
CA LYS A 196 27.58 16.94 1.50
C LYS A 196 27.96 18.32 1.99
N THR A 197 29.08 18.46 2.68
CA THR A 197 29.41 19.75 3.33
C THR A 197 29.82 20.82 2.31
N GLU A 198 30.38 20.42 1.17
CA GLU A 198 30.68 21.30 0.04
C GLU A 198 29.43 21.92 -0.60
N GLU A 199 28.29 21.24 -0.57
CA GLU A 199 27.05 21.72 -1.19
C GLU A 199 26.28 22.74 -0.31
N LEU A 200 26.78 23.05 0.89
CA LEU A 200 26.14 23.97 1.84
C LEU A 200 26.33 25.46 1.50
N GLY A 201 27.27 25.79 0.60
CA GLY A 201 27.57 27.17 0.22
C GLY A 201 28.19 28.00 1.36
N LEU A 202 28.93 27.36 2.26
CA LEU A 202 29.67 28.02 3.35
C LEU A 202 31.04 28.50 2.88
N ASN A 203 31.55 29.56 3.50
CA ASN A 203 32.93 30.00 3.27
C ASN A 203 33.92 28.95 3.82
N LYS A 204 35.18 28.93 3.35
CA LYS A 204 36.16 27.89 3.73
C LYS A 204 36.38 27.79 5.26
N ARG A 205 36.40 28.95 5.94
CA ARG A 205 36.53 29.04 7.42
C ARG A 205 35.30 28.49 8.14
N GLU A 206 34.11 28.96 7.75
CA GLU A 206 32.82 28.48 8.26
C GLU A 206 32.64 26.97 8.03
N LEU A 207 33.06 26.47 6.87
CA LEU A 207 32.99 25.07 6.48
C LEU A 207 33.95 24.22 7.35
N HIS A 208 35.15 24.71 7.60
CA HIS A 208 36.09 24.08 8.53
C HIS A 208 35.48 23.99 9.94
N LYS A 209 34.94 25.10 10.46
CA LYS A 209 34.23 25.13 11.74
C LYS A 209 33.04 24.16 11.77
N PHE A 210 32.23 24.12 10.71
CA PHE A 210 31.12 23.16 10.56
C PHE A 210 31.60 21.71 10.70
N ARG A 211 32.68 21.35 10.00
CA ARG A 211 33.25 19.99 10.03
C ARG A 211 33.79 19.64 11.43
N LEU A 212 34.40 20.60 12.13
CA LEU A 212 34.86 20.43 13.51
C LEU A 212 33.68 20.22 14.49
N LEU A 213 32.63 21.03 14.39
CA LEU A 213 31.43 20.89 15.23
C LEU A 213 30.70 19.55 14.98
N ALA A 214 30.73 19.05 13.75
CA ALA A 214 30.11 17.79 13.39
C ALA A 214 30.81 16.55 13.99
N LYS A 215 32.11 16.63 14.31
CA LYS A 215 32.93 15.54 14.88
C LYS A 215 32.72 14.22 14.14
N THR A 216 32.30 13.17 14.85
CA THR A 216 32.12 11.81 14.32
C THR A 216 30.99 11.66 13.29
N ARG A 217 30.15 12.69 13.13
CA ARG A 217 29.04 12.71 12.17
C ARG A 217 29.48 13.11 10.76
N TYR A 218 30.67 13.69 10.62
CA TYR A 218 31.27 14.04 9.34
C TYR A 218 32.26 12.96 8.88
N ASP A 219 32.18 12.56 7.62
CA ASP A 219 33.09 11.59 6.99
C ASP A 219 33.98 12.32 5.96
N HIS A 220 35.25 12.54 6.31
CA HIS A 220 36.17 13.35 5.50
C HIS A 220 36.52 12.72 4.14
N LEU A 221 36.35 11.41 3.94
CA LEU A 221 36.66 10.77 2.67
C LEU A 221 35.56 10.96 1.62
N THR A 222 34.31 11.09 2.08
CA THR A 222 33.14 11.20 1.19
C THR A 222 32.52 12.59 1.21
N ASP A 223 33.06 13.49 2.04
CA ASP A 223 32.52 14.82 2.35
C ASP A 223 31.07 14.78 2.89
N VAL A 224 30.66 13.67 3.51
CA VAL A 224 29.27 13.50 3.96
C VAL A 224 29.13 13.80 5.45
N PHE A 225 28.26 14.75 5.79
CA PHE A 225 27.67 14.88 7.11
C PHE A 225 26.39 14.06 7.21
N LYS A 226 26.27 13.21 8.24
CA LYS A 226 25.10 12.37 8.46
C LYS A 226 24.72 12.32 9.94
N MET A 227 23.44 12.49 10.23
CA MET A 227 22.88 12.27 11.57
C MET A 227 21.49 11.66 11.53
N SER A 228 21.11 10.98 12.60
CA SER A 228 19.78 10.38 12.75
C SER A 228 19.22 10.60 14.13
N THR A 229 17.89 10.56 14.26
CA THR A 229 17.20 10.63 15.53
C THR A 229 15.99 9.69 15.52
N SER A 230 15.67 9.15 16.70
CA SER A 230 14.51 8.30 16.99
C SER A 230 14.01 8.62 18.41
N LYS A 231 14.05 9.90 18.80
CA LYS A 231 13.74 10.37 20.15
C LYS A 231 12.23 10.56 20.34
N PHE A 232 11.55 10.98 19.29
CA PHE A 232 10.12 11.24 19.29
C PHE A 232 9.37 10.05 18.68
N PRO A 233 8.10 9.82 19.07
CA PRO A 233 7.30 8.73 18.52
C PRO A 233 7.02 8.92 17.03
N GLU A 234 6.79 10.16 16.59
CA GLU A 234 6.42 10.46 15.21
C GLU A 234 7.65 10.80 14.34
N ALA A 235 7.71 10.23 13.14
CA ALA A 235 8.79 10.49 12.18
C ALA A 235 8.87 11.99 11.78
N ALA A 236 7.73 12.67 11.65
CA ALA A 236 7.69 14.10 11.33
C ALA A 236 8.35 14.95 12.42
N GLN A 237 8.12 14.64 13.70
CA GLN A 237 8.74 15.32 14.83
C GLN A 237 10.26 15.09 14.85
N ASN A 238 10.69 13.85 14.58
CA ASN A 238 12.10 13.51 14.44
C ASN A 238 12.77 14.26 13.27
N ALA A 239 12.11 14.40 12.12
CA ALA A 239 12.62 15.17 10.98
C ALA A 239 12.76 16.67 11.31
N ARG A 240 11.76 17.25 11.99
CA ARG A 240 11.79 18.65 12.45
C ARG A 240 12.93 18.89 13.43
N TYR A 241 13.09 18.01 14.42
CA TYR A 241 14.20 18.09 15.37
C TYR A 241 15.57 18.04 14.69
N LEU A 242 15.74 17.18 13.68
CA LEU A 242 16.97 17.15 12.88
C LEU A 242 17.19 18.45 12.11
N ASN A 243 16.12 19.04 11.55
CA ASN A 243 16.19 20.34 10.91
C ASN A 243 16.65 21.45 11.88
N ASP A 244 16.09 21.48 13.09
CA ASP A 244 16.44 22.48 14.11
C ASP A 244 17.88 22.33 14.62
N ILE A 245 18.36 21.08 14.81
CA ILE A 245 19.78 20.84 15.10
C ILE A 245 20.66 21.29 13.93
N PHE A 246 20.28 20.95 12.71
CA PHE A 246 21.06 21.28 11.53
C PHE A 246 21.16 22.80 11.32
N LYS A 247 20.06 23.52 11.51
CA LYS A 247 20.04 24.99 11.50
C LYS A 247 20.95 25.58 12.58
N ARG A 248 20.88 25.06 13.81
CA ARG A 248 21.80 25.49 14.88
C ARG A 248 23.26 25.25 14.50
N LEU A 249 23.57 24.10 13.91
CA LEU A 249 24.93 23.80 13.47
C LEU A 249 25.38 24.78 12.37
N LEU A 250 24.50 25.16 11.45
CA LEU A 250 24.78 26.19 10.44
C LEU A 250 24.96 27.59 11.04
N THR A 251 24.17 27.97 12.05
CA THR A 251 24.33 29.28 12.70
C THR A 251 25.64 29.35 13.46
N GLU A 252 26.00 28.31 14.21
CA GLU A 252 27.28 28.24 14.91
C GLU A 252 28.48 28.23 13.95
N ALA A 253 28.35 27.57 12.79
CA ALA A 253 29.39 27.55 11.77
C ALA A 253 29.62 28.93 11.11
N LYS A 254 28.58 29.76 11.02
CA LYS A 254 28.66 31.12 10.47
C LYS A 254 29.12 32.16 11.49
N ASP A 255 29.01 31.86 12.77
CA ASP A 255 29.59 32.69 13.81
C ASP A 255 31.13 32.53 13.76
N LEU A 256 31.85 33.61 13.44
CA LEU A 256 33.32 33.63 13.33
C LEU A 256 33.97 34.35 14.52
N THR A 257 33.23 34.60 15.61
CA THR A 257 33.82 35.11 16.85
C THR A 257 34.91 34.18 17.41
N ASP A 258 34.68 32.88 17.30
CA ASP A 258 35.65 31.80 17.51
C ASP A 258 35.77 30.96 16.22
N ASP A 259 36.88 31.10 15.49
CA ASP A 259 37.06 30.57 14.12
C ASP A 259 37.55 29.11 14.09
N PHE A 260 38.09 28.58 15.20
CA PHE A 260 38.69 27.24 15.27
C PHE A 260 39.70 26.94 14.14
N SER A 261 40.45 27.95 13.70
CA SER A 261 41.44 27.80 12.61
C SER A 261 42.72 27.09 13.05
N ASP A 262 42.99 27.07 14.35
CA ASP A 262 44.10 26.41 15.02
C ASP A 262 43.85 24.91 15.27
N VAL A 263 42.59 24.47 15.27
CA VAL A 263 42.21 23.09 15.56
C VAL A 263 42.19 22.24 14.28
N PRO A 264 43.04 21.20 14.14
CA PRO A 264 43.00 20.33 12.97
C PRO A 264 41.75 19.43 12.97
N LEU A 265 41.30 19.04 11.78
CA LEU A 265 40.18 18.11 11.60
C LEU A 265 40.52 16.72 12.16
N ASP A 266 39.74 16.25 13.14
CA ASP A 266 39.87 14.89 13.66
C ASP A 266 39.31 13.85 12.66
N THR A 267 40.16 12.93 12.24
CA THR A 267 39.86 11.84 11.29
C THR A 267 39.98 10.45 11.90
N ARG A 268 40.10 10.33 13.23
CA ARG A 268 40.33 9.03 13.89
C ARG A 268 39.16 8.06 13.70
N HIS A 269 37.92 8.54 13.73
CA HIS A 269 36.72 7.68 13.59
C HIS A 269 36.56 7.10 12.18
N THR A 270 36.90 7.87 11.14
CA THR A 270 36.87 7.38 9.75
C THR A 270 38.02 6.40 9.49
N GLN A 271 39.22 6.66 10.01
CA GLN A 271 40.33 5.71 9.96
C GLN A 271 39.94 4.39 10.63
N ALA A 272 39.38 4.42 11.85
CA ALA A 272 38.90 3.23 12.54
C ALA A 272 37.79 2.49 11.76
N LYS A 273 36.85 3.23 11.16
CA LYS A 273 35.80 2.66 10.28
C LYS A 273 36.40 1.98 9.05
N ASN A 274 37.46 2.53 8.47
CA ASN A 274 38.13 1.96 7.31
C ASN A 274 38.99 0.76 7.68
N LEU A 275 39.62 0.74 8.86
CA LEU A 275 40.35 -0.43 9.35
C LEU A 275 39.42 -1.63 9.57
N ARG A 276 38.17 -1.39 9.96
CA ARG A 276 37.13 -2.44 10.08
C ARG A 276 36.64 -2.96 8.73
N LYS A 277 36.91 -2.24 7.63
CA LYS A 277 36.48 -2.61 6.28
C LYS A 277 37.64 -3.20 5.50
N LYS A 278 37.38 -4.25 4.72
CA LYS A 278 38.35 -4.71 3.72
C LYS A 278 38.44 -3.67 2.60
N LYS A 279 39.66 -3.39 2.14
CA LYS A 279 39.93 -2.50 1.01
C LYS A 279 40.32 -3.34 -0.22
N HIS A 280 39.83 -2.91 -1.37
CA HIS A 280 40.17 -3.45 -2.70
C HIS A 280 40.64 -2.28 -3.57
N ASP A 281 41.66 -1.57 -3.10
CA ASP A 281 42.26 -0.40 -3.73
C ASP A 281 43.40 -0.75 -4.71
N TYR A 282 43.75 -2.03 -4.82
CA TYR A 282 44.65 -2.51 -5.87
C TYR A 282 43.97 -2.39 -7.24
N VAL A 283 44.66 -1.75 -8.18
CA VAL A 283 44.22 -1.59 -9.57
C VAL A 283 45.17 -2.37 -10.46
N PHE A 284 44.65 -2.96 -11.54
CA PHE A 284 45.51 -3.61 -12.54
C PHE A 284 46.46 -2.57 -13.16
N PRO A 285 47.78 -2.79 -13.13
CA PRO A 285 48.75 -1.86 -13.69
C PRO A 285 48.44 -1.53 -15.15
N GLU A 286 48.43 -0.24 -15.48
CA GLU A 286 48.13 0.21 -16.84
C GLU A 286 49.17 -0.30 -17.85
N GLU A 287 50.44 -0.34 -17.44
CA GLU A 287 51.56 -0.85 -18.23
C GLU A 287 51.44 -2.35 -18.59
N TRP A 288 50.67 -3.12 -17.82
CA TRP A 288 50.45 -4.54 -18.07
C TRP A 288 49.28 -4.81 -19.00
N LYS A 289 48.52 -3.77 -19.36
CA LYS A 289 47.46 -3.90 -20.36
C LYS A 289 48.14 -4.18 -21.69
N ARG A 290 47.87 -5.34 -22.28
CA ARG A 290 48.31 -5.72 -23.63
C ARG A 290 47.12 -5.58 -24.59
N PRO A 291 46.89 -4.38 -25.17
CA PRO A 291 45.81 -4.19 -26.13
C PRO A 291 46.02 -5.00 -27.42
N GLU A 292 47.27 -5.36 -27.73
CA GLU A 292 47.63 -6.25 -28.85
C GLU A 292 47.09 -7.68 -28.69
N ASP A 293 47.00 -8.17 -27.45
CA ASP A 293 46.41 -9.48 -27.12
C ASP A 293 44.87 -9.43 -27.06
N ALA A 294 44.26 -8.24 -27.21
CA ALA A 294 42.81 -8.12 -27.21
C ALA A 294 42.21 -8.86 -28.40
N PRO A 295 41.13 -9.65 -28.21
CA PRO A 295 40.51 -10.40 -29.29
C PRO A 295 39.96 -9.43 -30.33
N LYS A 296 40.55 -9.45 -31.53
CA LYS A 296 40.06 -8.67 -32.67
C LYS A 296 38.62 -9.09 -32.98
N PRO A 297 37.73 -8.13 -33.33
CA PRO A 297 36.35 -8.47 -33.65
C PRO A 297 36.33 -9.47 -34.80
N LYS A 298 35.67 -10.61 -34.58
CA LYS A 298 35.49 -11.62 -35.62
C LYS A 298 34.44 -11.11 -36.59
N PHE A 299 34.75 -11.21 -37.88
CA PHE A 299 33.82 -10.86 -38.94
C PHE A 299 32.65 -11.86 -38.96
N LYS A 300 31.44 -11.36 -38.67
CA LYS A 300 30.22 -12.16 -38.68
C LYS A 300 29.40 -11.78 -39.90
N ILE A 301 29.55 -12.59 -40.95
CA ILE A 301 28.97 -12.37 -42.28
C ILE A 301 27.45 -12.11 -42.23
N VAL A 302 26.73 -12.91 -41.42
CA VAL A 302 25.26 -12.81 -41.31
C VAL A 302 24.82 -11.48 -40.69
N GLU A 303 25.44 -11.04 -39.59
CA GLU A 303 25.12 -9.77 -38.93
C GLU A 303 25.42 -8.56 -39.84
N GLU A 304 26.40 -8.68 -40.74
CA GLU A 304 26.74 -7.61 -41.68
C GLU A 304 25.77 -7.53 -42.86
N ILE A 305 25.26 -8.68 -43.31
CA ILE A 305 24.16 -8.73 -44.28
C ILE A 305 22.88 -8.16 -43.67
N GLU A 306 22.56 -8.51 -42.42
CA GLU A 306 21.41 -7.99 -41.68
C GLU A 306 21.48 -6.47 -41.45
N LYS A 307 22.68 -5.90 -41.25
CA LYS A 307 22.86 -4.44 -41.14
C LYS A 307 22.60 -3.67 -42.44
N ASN A 308 22.69 -4.37 -43.57
CA ASN A 308 22.45 -3.80 -44.90
C ASN A 308 20.99 -4.00 -45.35
N LEU A 309 20.15 -4.61 -44.51
CA LEU A 309 18.69 -4.72 -44.67
C LEU A 309 18.00 -3.64 -43.81
#